data_AF-A0A561DZ68-F1
#
_entry.id   AF-A0A561DZ68-F1
#
_cell.length_a   1.000
_cell.length_b   1.000
_cell.length_c   1.000
_cell.angle_alpha   90.00
_cell.angle_beta   90.00
_cell.angle_gamma   90.00
#
_symmetry.space_group_name_H-M   'P 1'
#
loop_
_entity.id
_entity.type
_entity.pdbx_description
1 polymer ?
#
loop_
_entity_poly.entity_id
_entity_poly.type
_entity_poly.pdbx_seq_one_letter_code
_entity_poly.pdbx_strand_id
1 'polypeptide(L)'
;MEKTMFSLRGDAHKIYLKLKRASNNKKPFKSIKELIEVEEIQKFYISIDSETLKKIYYCMIKEKNGSGIIPILISSAPWLFFLFSKQLQEFLFKEGSFLWVIFVFAYITILTVSVILHFHEKSWASVHIEIIQEILNERKQKFSE
;
A
#
# COMPACT_ATOMS: atom_id res chain seq x y z
N MET A 1 10.17 -15.44 26.87
CA MET A 1 10.73 -14.57 25.81
C MET A 1 10.69 -15.38 24.52
N GLU A 2 9.61 -15.23 23.75
CA GLU A 2 9.34 -16.13 22.61
C GLU A 2 9.72 -15.45 21.30
N LYS A 3 10.53 -16.15 20.51
CA LYS A 3 11.11 -15.75 19.23
C LYS A 3 10.03 -15.16 18.31
N THR A 4 10.34 -14.01 17.71
CA THR A 4 9.64 -13.48 16.56
C THR A 4 9.72 -14.51 15.42
N MET A 5 8.74 -15.42 15.33
CA MET A 5 8.56 -16.23 14.13
C MET A 5 8.25 -15.27 12.99
N PHE A 6 9.10 -15.25 11.97
CA PHE A 6 8.77 -14.67 10.68
C PHE A 6 7.52 -15.38 10.15
N SER A 7 6.36 -14.77 10.35
CA SER A 7 5.09 -15.26 9.84
C SER A 7 5.01 -14.89 8.37
N LEU A 8 4.99 -15.90 7.50
CA LEU A 8 4.62 -15.79 6.08
C LEU A 8 3.15 -15.37 5.87
N ARG A 9 2.36 -15.23 6.94
CA ARG A 9 0.96 -14.81 6.87
C ARG A 9 0.87 -13.29 6.70
N GLY A 10 0.04 -12.84 5.77
CA GLY A 10 -0.13 -11.44 5.37
C GLY A 10 -0.60 -10.51 6.49
N ASP A 11 -0.66 -9.20 6.21
CA ASP A 11 -0.80 -8.15 7.22
C ASP A 11 -2.08 -8.24 8.06
N ALA A 12 -3.19 -8.70 7.47
CA ALA A 12 -4.43 -8.96 8.22
C ALA A 12 -4.24 -9.99 9.34
N HIS A 13 -3.43 -11.04 9.11
CA HIS A 13 -3.15 -12.03 10.15
C HIS A 13 -2.27 -11.45 11.26
N LYS A 14 -1.35 -10.54 10.93
CA LYS A 14 -0.54 -9.82 11.93
C LYS A 14 -1.43 -8.95 12.82
N ILE A 15 -2.40 -8.24 12.24
CA ILE A 15 -3.40 -7.46 12.98
C ILE A 15 -4.21 -8.37 13.90
N TYR A 16 -4.72 -9.50 13.38
CA TYR A 16 -5.42 -10.50 14.20
C TYR A 16 -4.59 -10.96 15.41
N LEU A 17 -3.30 -11.29 15.21
CA LEU A 17 -2.44 -11.72 16.31
C LEU A 17 -2.20 -10.61 17.33
N LYS A 18 -2.08 -9.34 16.89
CA LYS A 18 -1.98 -8.19 17.81
C LYS A 18 -3.25 -8.04 18.64
N LEU A 19 -4.42 -8.11 18.01
CA LEU A 19 -5.72 -8.06 18.69
C LEU A 19 -5.89 -9.20 19.68
N LYS A 20 -5.60 -10.44 19.26
CA LYS A 20 -5.66 -11.62 20.11
C LYS A 20 -4.76 -11.49 21.35
N ARG A 21 -3.53 -10.99 21.16
CA ARG A 21 -2.60 -10.73 22.28
C ARG A 21 -3.10 -9.63 23.19
N ALA A 22 -3.64 -8.53 22.66
CA ALA A 22 -4.20 -7.46 23.50
C ALA A 22 -5.37 -7.97 24.34
N SER A 23 -6.25 -8.77 23.74
CA SER A 23 -7.39 -9.40 24.41
C SER A 23 -6.95 -10.31 25.56
N ASN A 24 -6.03 -11.24 25.28
CA ASN A 24 -5.49 -12.16 26.28
C ASN A 24 -4.79 -11.44 27.44
N ASN A 25 -4.14 -10.31 27.17
CA ASN A 25 -3.44 -9.51 28.17
C ASN A 25 -4.31 -8.41 28.81
N LYS A 26 -5.63 -8.41 28.56
CA LYS A 26 -6.59 -7.39 29.03
C LYS A 26 -6.16 -5.95 28.73
N LYS A 27 -5.41 -5.74 27.65
CA LYS A 27 -5.02 -4.40 27.17
C LYS A 27 -6.13 -3.82 26.32
N PRO A 28 -6.41 -2.50 26.42
CA PRO A 28 -7.42 -1.87 25.58
C PRO A 28 -7.02 -1.95 24.11
N PHE A 29 -7.94 -2.32 23.23
CA PHE A 29 -7.68 -2.32 21.78
C PHE A 29 -7.33 -0.93 21.25
N LYS A 30 -7.80 0.12 21.93
CA LYS A 30 -7.46 1.52 21.64
C LYS A 30 -5.95 1.82 21.73
N SER A 31 -5.13 0.96 22.33
CA SER A 31 -3.66 1.13 22.32
C SER A 31 -2.97 0.49 21.11
N ILE A 32 -3.72 -0.10 20.18
CA ILE A 32 -3.16 -0.73 18.98
C ILE A 32 -3.00 0.33 17.89
N LYS A 33 -1.76 0.54 17.43
CA LYS A 33 -1.39 1.58 16.46
C LYS A 33 -2.29 1.58 15.22
N GLU A 34 -2.53 0.42 14.62
CA GLU A 34 -3.34 0.29 13.41
C GLU A 34 -4.80 0.75 13.62
N LEU A 35 -5.34 0.56 14.83
CA LEU A 35 -6.70 1.02 15.16
C LEU A 35 -6.73 2.53 15.44
N ILE A 36 -5.69 3.07 16.07
CA ILE A 36 -5.55 4.51 16.31
C ILE A 36 -5.52 5.26 14.98
N GLU A 37 -4.73 4.77 14.02
CA GLU A 37 -4.60 5.39 12.69
C GLU A 37 -5.95 5.41 11.94
N VAL A 38 -6.70 4.31 11.98
CA VAL A 38 -8.06 4.27 11.40
C VAL A 38 -9.02 5.21 12.14
N GLU A 39 -8.96 5.28 13.47
CA GLU A 39 -9.78 6.19 14.28
C GLU A 39 -9.50 7.67 13.94
N GLU A 40 -8.23 8.03 13.73
CA GLU A 40 -7.82 9.37 13.33
C GLU A 40 -8.36 9.75 11.94
N ILE A 41 -8.26 8.83 10.97
CA ILE A 41 -8.80 9.02 9.62
C ILE A 41 -10.33 9.18 9.66
N GLN A 42 -11.03 8.33 10.41
CA GLN A 42 -12.48 8.44 10.58
C GLN A 42 -12.88 9.79 11.17
N LYS A 43 -12.24 10.21 12.26
CA LYS A 43 -12.52 11.52 12.90
C LYS A 43 -12.32 12.68 11.93
N PHE A 44 -11.26 12.63 11.12
CA PHE A 44 -11.01 13.65 10.11
C PHE A 44 -12.18 13.73 9.11
N TYR A 45 -12.60 12.62 8.50
CA TYR A 45 -13.67 12.63 7.51
C TYR A 45 -15.06 12.94 8.08
N ILE A 46 -15.33 12.54 9.33
CA ILE A 46 -16.57 12.89 10.03
C ILE A 46 -16.72 14.42 10.15
N SER A 47 -15.62 15.16 10.28
CA SER A 47 -15.64 16.62 10.40
C SER A 47 -15.96 17.37 9.10
N ILE A 48 -15.90 16.70 7.95
CA ILE A 48 -16.08 17.32 6.61
C ILE A 48 -17.55 17.23 6.18
N ASP A 49 -18.09 18.28 5.55
CA ASP A 49 -19.46 18.26 5.01
C ASP A 49 -19.64 17.25 3.87
N SER A 50 -20.88 16.81 3.63
CA SER A 50 -21.15 15.72 2.67
C SER A 50 -20.85 16.08 1.22
N GLU A 51 -20.92 17.34 0.82
CA GLU A 51 -20.62 17.75 -0.56
C GLU A 51 -19.11 17.69 -0.82
N THR A 52 -18.33 18.28 0.07
CA THR A 52 -16.87 18.21 0.02
C THR A 52 -16.37 16.76 0.12
N LEU A 53 -16.97 15.98 1.03
CA LEU A 53 -16.60 14.58 1.24
C LEU A 53 -16.86 13.71 -0.01
N LYS A 54 -17.95 13.97 -0.75
CA LYS A 54 -18.19 13.32 -2.06
C LYS A 54 -17.13 13.67 -3.10
N LYS A 55 -16.68 14.92 -3.15
CA LYS A 55 -15.60 15.33 -4.07
C LYS A 55 -14.30 14.60 -3.72
N ILE A 56 -13.96 14.53 -2.43
CA ILE A 56 -12.80 13.77 -1.94
C ILE A 56 -12.91 12.29 -2.32
N TYR A 57 -14.08 11.68 -2.13
CA TYR A 57 -14.35 10.29 -2.54
C TYR A 57 -14.07 10.06 -4.03
N TYR A 58 -14.54 10.94 -4.91
CA TYR A 58 -14.25 10.83 -6.34
C TYR A 58 -12.77 11.02 -6.67
N CYS A 59 -12.07 11.93 -5.99
CA CYS A 59 -10.62 12.04 -6.10
C CYS A 59 -9.93 10.73 -5.70
N MET A 60 -10.32 10.12 -4.59
CA MET A 60 -9.72 8.86 -4.12
C MET A 60 -9.98 7.70 -5.09
N ILE A 61 -11.19 7.61 -5.67
CA ILE A 61 -11.47 6.62 -6.72
C ILE A 61 -10.58 6.84 -7.94
N LYS A 62 -10.45 8.11 -8.37
CA LYS A 62 -9.61 8.46 -9.52
C LYS A 62 -8.15 8.03 -9.27
N GLU A 63 -7.60 8.28 -8.09
CA GLU A 63 -6.23 7.86 -7.74
C GLU A 63 -6.11 6.32 -7.62
N LYS A 64 -7.06 5.65 -6.96
CA LYS A 64 -7.10 4.18 -6.85
C LYS A 64 -7.07 3.52 -8.23
N ASN A 65 -7.81 4.06 -9.19
CA ASN A 65 -7.87 3.56 -10.56
C ASN A 65 -6.67 4.01 -11.42
N GLY A 66 -6.15 5.22 -11.19
CA GLY A 66 -5.01 5.82 -11.90
C GLY A 66 -3.65 5.19 -11.57
N SER A 67 -3.55 4.46 -10.45
CA SER A 67 -2.33 3.72 -10.06
C SER A 67 -1.87 2.66 -11.09
N GLY A 68 -2.68 2.35 -12.10
CA GLY A 68 -2.36 1.41 -13.20
C GLY A 68 -1.16 1.79 -14.09
N ILE A 69 -0.56 2.97 -13.95
CA ILE A 69 0.66 3.37 -14.68
C ILE A 69 1.90 2.59 -14.20
N ILE A 70 1.97 2.20 -12.92
CA ILE A 70 3.12 1.47 -12.37
C ILE A 70 3.30 0.08 -13.03
N PRO A 71 2.23 -0.73 -13.24
CA PRO A 71 2.29 -1.93 -14.07
C PRO A 71 2.86 -1.72 -15.48
N ILE A 72 2.63 -0.56 -16.10
CA ILE A 72 3.14 -0.24 -17.45
C ILE A 72 4.65 0.01 -17.39
N LEU A 73 5.15 0.73 -16.39
CA LEU A 73 6.59 0.95 -16.19
C LEU A 73 7.31 -0.36 -15.90
N ILE A 74 6.72 -1.22 -15.06
CA ILE A 74 7.27 -2.54 -14.74
C ILE A 74 7.27 -3.46 -15.98
N SER A 75 6.24 -3.38 -16.84
CA SER A 75 6.16 -4.23 -18.03
C SER A 75 7.02 -3.73 -19.19
N SER A 76 7.28 -2.42 -19.30
CA SER A 76 8.08 -1.82 -20.38
C SER A 76 9.57 -1.77 -20.11
N ALA A 77 10.01 -1.75 -18.84
CA ALA A 77 11.42 -1.75 -18.48
C ALA A 77 12.22 -2.95 -19.05
N PRO A 78 11.73 -4.21 -19.02
CA PRO A 78 12.41 -5.34 -19.66
C PRO A 78 12.62 -5.15 -21.17
N TRP A 79 11.64 -4.55 -21.86
CA TRP A 79 11.74 -4.27 -23.29
C TRP A 79 12.78 -3.20 -23.60
N LEU A 80 12.86 -2.15 -22.79
CA LEU A 80 13.93 -1.14 -22.90
C LEU A 80 15.31 -1.77 -22.67
N PHE A 81 15.46 -2.61 -21.64
CA PHE A 81 16.73 -3.31 -21.42
C PHE A 81 17.08 -4.28 -22.54
N PHE A 82 16.08 -4.92 -23.15
CA PHE A 82 16.28 -5.76 -24.33
C PHE A 82 16.80 -4.96 -25.52
N LEU A 83 16.23 -3.78 -25.80
CA LEU A 83 16.65 -2.89 -26.89
C LEU A 83 18.11 -2.44 -26.78
N PHE A 84 18.60 -2.21 -25.55
CA PHE A 84 19.98 -1.79 -25.29
C PHE A 84 20.87 -2.95 -24.78
N SER A 85 20.44 -4.20 -24.97
CA SER A 85 21.08 -5.37 -24.37
C SER A 85 22.56 -5.50 -24.71
N LYS A 86 22.96 -5.20 -25.96
CA LYS A 86 24.37 -5.29 -26.40
C LYS A 86 25.26 -4.26 -25.71
N GLN A 87 24.88 -2.99 -25.74
CA GLN A 87 25.64 -1.91 -25.09
C GLN A 87 25.69 -2.11 -23.58
N LEU A 88 24.58 -2.58 -23.00
CA LEU A 88 24.50 -2.89 -21.58
C LEU A 88 25.40 -4.08 -21.23
N GLN A 89 25.41 -5.15 -22.04
CA GLN A 89 26.27 -6.31 -21.82
C GLN A 89 27.76 -5.93 -21.92
N GLU A 90 28.15 -5.18 -22.95
CA GLU A 90 29.54 -4.71 -23.09
C GLU A 90 29.98 -3.87 -21.88
N PHE A 91 29.09 -3.04 -21.33
CA PHE A 91 29.38 -2.26 -20.14
C PHE A 91 29.44 -3.11 -18.86
N LEU A 92 28.46 -4.00 -18.65
CA LEU A 92 28.31 -4.77 -17.41
C LEU A 92 29.32 -5.91 -17.25
N PHE A 93 29.79 -6.49 -18.36
CA PHE A 93 30.72 -7.62 -18.38
C PHE A 93 32.15 -7.24 -18.78
N LYS A 94 32.44 -5.93 -18.91
CA LYS A 94 33.76 -5.45 -19.29
C LYS A 94 34.85 -6.00 -18.35
N GLU A 95 35.90 -6.58 -18.92
CA GLU A 95 37.14 -6.97 -18.20
C GLU A 95 36.92 -7.89 -16.97
N GLY A 96 35.92 -8.77 -16.99
CA GLY A 96 35.64 -9.67 -15.86
C GLY A 96 35.00 -8.97 -14.66
N SER A 97 34.46 -7.77 -14.87
CA SER A 97 33.81 -6.95 -13.85
C SER A 97 32.54 -7.60 -13.28
N PHE A 98 32.30 -7.38 -11.98
CA PHE A 98 31.08 -7.76 -11.27
C PHE A 98 29.97 -6.71 -11.33
N LEU A 99 30.09 -5.70 -12.20
CA LEU A 99 29.05 -4.66 -12.37
C LEU A 99 27.68 -5.24 -12.69
N TRP A 100 27.62 -6.37 -13.41
CA TRP A 100 26.36 -7.09 -13.67
C TRP A 100 25.64 -7.53 -12.38
N VAL A 101 26.36 -7.91 -11.33
CA VAL A 101 25.76 -8.34 -10.05
C VAL A 101 25.09 -7.15 -9.37
N ILE A 102 25.78 -6.02 -9.32
CA ILE A 102 25.26 -4.76 -8.74
C ILE A 102 24.04 -4.31 -9.53
N PHE A 103 24.10 -4.38 -10.86
CA PHE A 103 23.00 -4.02 -11.74
C PHE A 103 21.76 -4.89 -11.49
N VAL A 104 21.91 -6.22 -11.47
CA VAL A 104 20.79 -7.14 -11.21
C VAL A 104 20.18 -6.89 -9.83
N PHE A 105 21.03 -6.72 -8.81
CA PHE A 105 20.56 -6.46 -7.46
C PHE A 105 19.80 -5.13 -7.37
N ALA A 106 20.34 -4.05 -7.95
CA ALA A 106 19.69 -2.75 -8.00
C ALA A 106 18.35 -2.83 -8.76
N TYR A 107 18.34 -3.49 -9.92
CA TYR A 107 17.15 -3.67 -10.74
C TYR A 107 16.03 -4.41 -10.00
N ILE A 108 16.33 -5.57 -9.41
CA ILE A 108 15.34 -6.35 -8.64
C ILE A 108 14.85 -5.54 -7.45
N THR A 109 15.73 -4.81 -6.77
CA THR A 109 15.37 -3.97 -5.62
C THR A 109 14.39 -2.87 -6.04
N ILE A 110 14.70 -2.13 -7.11
CA ILE A 110 13.85 -1.05 -7.64
C ILE A 110 12.48 -1.60 -8.05
N LEU A 111 12.45 -2.73 -8.78
CA LEU A 111 11.19 -3.37 -9.17
C LEU A 111 10.37 -3.80 -7.96
N THR A 112 11.00 -4.46 -7.00
CA THR A 112 10.33 -4.94 -5.78
C THR A 112 9.74 -3.79 -4.99
N VAL A 113 10.52 -2.73 -4.76
CA VAL A 113 10.05 -1.53 -4.05
C VAL A 113 8.90 -0.86 -4.81
N SER A 114 9.00 -0.74 -6.14
CA SER A 114 7.93 -0.15 -6.96
C SER A 114 6.63 -0.92 -6.84
N VAL A 115 6.69 -2.25 -6.86
CA VAL A 115 5.52 -3.13 -6.67
C VAL A 115 4.93 -2.96 -5.28
N ILE A 116 5.78 -2.97 -4.23
CA ILE A 116 5.33 -2.81 -2.85
C ILE A 116 4.64 -1.46 -2.65
N LEU A 117 5.25 -0.36 -3.13
CA LEU A 117 4.67 0.98 -3.04
C LEU A 117 3.33 1.07 -3.76
N HIS A 118 3.24 0.52 -4.98
CA HIS A 118 1.99 0.48 -5.73
C HIS A 118 0.85 -0.21 -4.96
N PHE A 119 1.10 -1.40 -4.41
CA PHE A 119 0.08 -2.13 -3.67
C PHE A 119 -0.25 -1.47 -2.32
N HIS A 120 0.72 -0.83 -1.68
CA HIS A 120 0.53 -0.08 -0.44
C HIS A 120 -0.33 1.17 -0.65
N GLU A 121 -0.09 1.94 -1.71
CA GLU A 121 -0.93 3.09 -2.06
C GLU A 121 -2.36 2.64 -2.37
N LYS A 122 -2.51 1.54 -3.12
CA LYS A 122 -3.82 0.98 -3.46
C LYS A 122 -4.60 0.47 -2.25
N SER A 123 -3.93 -0.13 -1.27
CA SER A 123 -4.56 -0.59 -0.03
C SER A 123 -5.04 0.60 0.80
N TRP A 124 -4.21 1.63 0.96
CA TRP A 124 -4.58 2.86 1.68
C TRP A 124 -5.74 3.59 1.01
N ALA A 125 -5.68 3.81 -0.30
CA ALA A 125 -6.79 4.43 -1.04
C ALA A 125 -8.11 3.68 -0.81
N SER A 126 -8.07 2.35 -0.73
CA SER A 126 -9.26 1.54 -0.45
C SER A 126 -9.79 1.75 0.98
N VAL A 127 -8.92 1.86 1.99
CA VAL A 127 -9.35 2.16 3.37
C VAL A 127 -10.05 3.52 3.45
N HIS A 128 -9.45 4.56 2.86
CA HIS A 128 -10.04 5.89 2.84
C HIS A 128 -11.40 5.90 2.10
N ILE A 129 -11.49 5.22 0.96
CA ILE A 129 -12.74 5.10 0.19
C ILE A 129 -13.85 4.47 1.03
N GLU A 130 -13.55 3.35 1.72
CA GLU A 130 -14.57 2.62 2.49
C GLU A 130 -15.08 3.44 3.68
N ILE A 131 -14.17 4.11 4.41
CA ILE A 131 -14.53 5.01 5.52
C ILE A 131 -15.43 6.14 5.02
N ILE A 132 -15.08 6.75 3.88
CA ILE A 132 -15.88 7.85 3.33
C ILE A 132 -17.27 7.36 2.91
N GLN A 133 -17.36 6.19 2.26
CA GLN A 133 -18.63 5.60 1.85
C GLN A 133 -19.52 5.29 3.06
N GLU A 134 -18.95 4.72 4.12
CA GLU A 134 -19.65 4.44 5.37
C GLU A 134 -20.26 5.74 5.95
N ILE A 135 -19.45 6.79 6.12
CA ILE A 135 -19.90 8.09 6.65
C ILE A 135 -21.02 8.70 5.78
N LEU A 136 -20.87 8.67 4.45
CA LEU A 136 -21.88 9.21 3.54
C LEU A 136 -23.21 8.41 3.61
N ASN A 137 -23.12 7.10 3.78
CA ASN A 137 -24.28 6.22 3.91
C ASN A 137 -25.01 6.44 5.24
N GLU A 138 -24.28 6.51 6.36
CA GLU A 138 -24.84 6.82 7.69
C GLU A 138 -25.57 8.16 7.68
N ARG A 139 -24.96 9.20 7.09
CA ARG A 139 -25.59 10.51 6.97
C ARG A 139 -26.88 10.45 6.16
N LYS A 140 -26.89 9.72 5.04
CA LYS A 140 -28.09 9.58 4.18
C LYS A 140 -29.24 8.87 4.91
N GLN A 141 -28.94 7.83 5.69
CA GLN A 141 -29.94 7.13 6.50
C GLN A 141 -30.57 8.06 7.53
N LYS A 142 -29.75 8.88 8.22
CA LYS A 142 -30.23 9.86 9.21
C LYS A 142 -31.15 10.94 8.64
N PHE A 143 -31.07 11.25 7.35
CA PHE A 143 -31.99 12.18 6.67
C PHE A 143 -33.26 11.49 6.12
N SER A 144 -33.34 10.16 6.16
CA SER A 144 -34.45 9.37 5.63
C SER A 144 -35.38 8.82 6.75
N GLU A 145 -34.99 8.99 8.02
CA GLU A 145 -35.80 8.76 9.23
C GLU A 145 -36.42 10.08 9.70
#